data_AF-A0A963QZJ4-F1
#
_entry.id   AF-A0A963QZJ4-F1
#
_cell.length_a   1.000
_cell.length_b   1.000
_cell.length_c   1.000
_cell.angle_alpha   90.00
_cell.angle_beta   90.00
_cell.angle_gamma   90.00
#
_symmetry.space_group_name_H-M   'P 1'
#
loop_
_entity.id
_entity.type
_entity.pdbx_description
1 polymer ?
#
loop_
_entity_poly.entity_id
_entity_poly.type
_entity_poly.pdbx_seq_one_letter_code
_entity_poly.pdbx_strand_id
1 'polypeptide(L)'
;VVELARRFPERIVGIKDASGDMTRLTAHRLGLGGTFLQLCGNDDMALQYNAGGGTGCISVTANVAPRLCAEFQAASLAGDGARAHALNERLFPLHQALFTDASPAPIKYAMQRVLGWIGEEVRLPLVAASASSRKAVDAALEHAGLV
;
A
#
# COMPACT_ATOMS: atom_id res chain seq x y z
N VAL A 1 2.75 20.52 -4.78
CA VAL A 1 1.46 20.04 -4.20
C VAL A 1 0.71 21.19 -3.55
N VAL A 2 1.27 21.84 -2.52
CA VAL A 2 0.59 22.93 -1.78
C VAL A 2 0.08 24.05 -2.67
N GLU A 3 0.92 24.58 -3.55
CA GLU A 3 0.53 25.65 -4.49
C GLU A 3 -0.65 25.23 -5.38
N LEU A 4 -0.58 24.05 -6.00
CA LEU A 4 -1.61 23.55 -6.89
C LEU A 4 -2.94 23.32 -6.15
N ALA A 5 -2.90 22.72 -4.96
CA ALA A 5 -4.09 22.48 -4.15
C ALA A 5 -4.75 23.79 -3.69
N ARG A 6 -3.97 24.84 -3.37
CA ARG A 6 -4.51 26.17 -3.07
C ARG A 6 -5.11 26.86 -4.29
N ARG A 7 -4.51 26.68 -5.47
CA ARG A 7 -4.98 27.31 -6.72
C ARG A 7 -6.24 26.65 -7.27
N PHE A 8 -6.42 25.34 -7.05
CA PHE A 8 -7.54 24.56 -7.60
C PHE A 8 -8.22 23.69 -6.52
N PRO A 9 -8.76 24.28 -5.45
CA PRO A 9 -9.24 23.54 -4.27
C PRO A 9 -10.43 22.61 -4.56
N GLU A 10 -11.24 22.90 -5.57
CA GLU A 10 -12.37 22.06 -5.99
C GLU A 10 -11.95 20.85 -6.85
N ARG A 11 -10.71 20.82 -7.34
CA ARG A 11 -10.21 19.79 -8.26
C ARG A 11 -9.09 18.95 -7.65
N ILE A 12 -8.26 19.55 -6.81
CA ILE A 12 -7.09 18.92 -6.21
C ILE A 12 -7.33 18.79 -4.71
N VAL A 13 -7.93 17.67 -4.32
CA VAL A 13 -8.40 17.42 -2.94
C VAL A 13 -7.47 16.53 -2.12
N GLY A 14 -6.43 15.97 -2.75
CA GLY A 14 -5.50 15.09 -2.06
C GLY A 14 -4.28 14.67 -2.85
N ILE A 15 -3.50 13.77 -2.26
CA ILE A 15 -2.30 13.18 -2.83
C ILE A 15 -2.20 11.69 -2.46
N LYS A 16 -1.79 10.87 -3.44
CA LYS A 16 -1.14 9.59 -3.18
C LYS A 16 0.35 9.84 -3.01
N ASP A 17 0.88 9.75 -1.80
CA ASP A 17 2.29 10.02 -1.54
C ASP A 17 3.11 8.74 -1.54
N ALA A 18 3.80 8.49 -2.66
CA ALA A 18 4.63 7.31 -2.85
C ALA A 18 6.14 7.58 -2.73
N SER A 19 6.54 8.71 -2.12
CA SER A 19 7.94 9.15 -2.20
C SER A 19 8.91 8.53 -1.19
N GLY A 20 8.43 7.79 -0.19
CA GLY A 20 9.31 7.31 0.89
C GLY A 20 9.65 8.36 1.97
N ASP A 21 9.15 9.59 1.85
CA ASP A 21 9.56 10.70 2.71
C ASP A 21 8.44 11.12 3.68
N MET A 22 8.56 10.66 4.93
CA MET A 22 7.62 10.96 6.00
C MET A 22 7.57 12.44 6.38
N THR A 23 8.61 13.23 6.07
CA THR A 23 8.61 14.67 6.38
C THR A 23 7.62 15.43 5.50
N ARG A 24 7.33 14.92 4.29
CA ARG A 24 6.36 15.53 3.36
C ARG A 24 4.94 15.48 3.87
N LEU A 25 4.57 14.44 4.62
CA LEU A 25 3.27 14.34 5.28
C LEU A 25 3.05 15.56 6.19
N THR A 26 4.00 15.83 7.09
CA THR A 26 3.94 16.99 7.99
C THR A 26 3.98 18.31 7.21
N ALA A 27 4.86 18.44 6.22
CA ALA A 27 4.96 19.66 5.41
C ALA A 27 3.67 19.99 4.66
N HIS A 28 3.01 19.00 4.06
CA HIS A 28 1.72 19.18 3.41
C HIS A 28 0.61 19.52 4.41
N ARG A 29 0.59 18.88 5.60
CA ARG A 29 -0.38 19.22 6.66
C ARG A 29 -0.25 20.68 7.11
N LEU A 30 0.98 21.18 7.28
CA LEU A 30 1.23 22.59 7.60
C LEU A 30 0.78 23.53 6.48
N GLY A 31 0.94 23.14 5.22
CA GLY A 31 0.59 23.97 4.06
C GLY A 31 -0.89 23.95 3.67
N LEU A 32 -1.62 22.87 3.96
CA LEU A 32 -2.96 22.60 3.42
C LEU A 32 -4.03 22.30 4.48
N GLY A 33 -3.64 22.17 5.75
CA GLY A 33 -4.56 21.84 6.83
C GLY A 33 -5.00 20.37 6.83
N GLY A 34 -5.87 20.03 7.78
CA GLY A 34 -6.30 18.65 8.03
C GLY A 34 -7.34 18.09 7.04
N THR A 35 -7.93 18.92 6.19
CA THR A 35 -8.97 18.52 5.23
C THR A 35 -8.40 18.00 3.90
N PHE A 36 -7.12 18.25 3.61
CA PHE A 36 -6.47 17.74 2.42
C PHE A 36 -6.14 16.25 2.58
N LEU A 37 -6.65 15.41 1.68
CA LEU A 37 -6.52 13.96 1.77
C LEU A 37 -5.08 13.54 1.47
N GLN A 38 -4.46 12.83 2.40
CA GLN A 38 -3.10 12.31 2.25
C GLN A 38 -3.15 10.80 2.38
N LEU A 39 -2.97 10.12 1.27
CA LEU A 39 -3.03 8.67 1.17
C LEU A 39 -1.61 8.14 0.95
N CYS A 40 -1.21 7.17 1.76
CA CYS A 40 0.07 6.51 1.59
C CYS A 40 0.12 5.78 0.24
N GLY A 41 1.24 5.93 -0.48
CA GLY A 41 1.49 5.24 -1.74
C GLY A 41 2.30 3.96 -1.63
N ASN A 42 2.79 3.64 -0.42
CA ASN A 42 3.63 2.49 -0.13
C ASN A 42 3.01 1.69 1.02
N ASP A 43 2.65 0.43 0.77
CA ASP A 43 1.96 -0.39 1.77
C ASP A 43 2.79 -0.59 3.05
N ASP A 44 4.11 -0.75 2.93
CA ASP A 44 5.06 -1.00 4.02
C ASP A 44 5.26 0.19 4.98
N MET A 45 4.85 1.39 4.58
CA MET A 45 4.89 2.60 5.40
C MET A 45 3.52 3.06 5.89
N ALA A 46 2.44 2.37 5.51
CA ALA A 46 1.08 2.86 5.73
C ALA A 46 0.74 3.05 7.21
N LEU A 47 1.31 2.22 8.10
CA LEU A 47 1.08 2.32 9.55
C LEU A 47 1.63 3.64 10.10
N GLN A 48 2.89 3.93 9.81
CA GLN A 48 3.59 5.15 10.24
C GLN A 48 2.96 6.38 9.57
N TYR A 49 2.57 6.26 8.30
CA TYR A 49 1.93 7.32 7.55
C TYR A 49 0.60 7.74 8.18
N ASN A 50 -0.24 6.77 8.53
CA ASN A 50 -1.50 7.05 9.23
C ASN A 50 -1.26 7.60 10.64
N ALA A 51 -0.29 7.09 11.39
CA ALA A 51 0.07 7.63 12.70
C ALA A 51 0.51 9.11 12.64
N GLY A 52 1.13 9.54 11.53
CA GLY A 52 1.49 10.94 11.27
C GLY A 52 0.33 11.84 10.80
N GLY A 53 -0.90 11.31 10.71
CA GLY A 53 -2.08 12.03 10.24
C GLY A 53 -2.41 11.81 8.76
N GLY A 54 -1.94 10.71 8.18
CA GLY A 54 -2.46 10.17 6.92
C GLY A 54 -3.90 9.68 7.06
N THR A 55 -4.55 9.45 5.93
CA THR A 55 -6.01 9.16 5.84
C THR A 55 -6.31 7.84 5.14
N GLY A 56 -5.31 6.99 4.95
CA GLY A 56 -5.47 5.74 4.21
C GLY A 56 -4.25 5.38 3.37
N CYS A 57 -4.42 4.36 2.52
CA CYS A 57 -3.41 3.93 1.55
C CYS A 57 -4.07 3.56 0.22
N ILE A 58 -3.43 3.95 -0.89
CA ILE A 58 -3.74 3.40 -2.22
C ILE A 58 -2.80 2.21 -2.44
N SER A 59 -3.31 1.05 -2.05
CA SER A 59 -2.57 -0.18 -1.80
C SER A 59 -2.40 -1.05 -3.04
N VAL A 60 -1.23 -1.70 -3.17
CA VAL A 60 -1.02 -2.82 -4.08
C VAL A 60 -1.46 -4.12 -3.41
N THR A 61 -1.09 -4.31 -2.14
CA THR A 61 -1.36 -5.53 -1.36
C THR A 61 -2.85 -5.85 -1.22
N ALA A 62 -3.70 -4.82 -1.18
CA ALA A 62 -5.15 -4.97 -1.11
C ALA A 62 -5.76 -5.72 -2.31
N ASN A 63 -5.04 -5.87 -3.43
CA ASN A 63 -5.50 -6.67 -4.57
C ASN A 63 -5.59 -8.18 -4.24
N VAL A 64 -4.75 -8.66 -3.32
CA VAL A 64 -4.71 -10.09 -2.93
C VAL A 64 -5.16 -10.31 -1.48
N ALA A 65 -5.04 -9.30 -0.62
CA ALA A 65 -5.44 -9.35 0.79
C ALA A 65 -6.47 -8.28 1.18
N PRO A 66 -7.56 -8.05 0.42
CA PRO A 66 -8.43 -6.88 0.59
C PRO A 66 -9.02 -6.76 1.99
N ARG A 67 -9.47 -7.88 2.57
CA ARG A 67 -10.06 -7.90 3.92
C ARG A 67 -9.03 -7.50 4.99
N LEU A 68 -7.83 -8.10 4.95
CA LEU A 68 -6.78 -7.78 5.92
C LEU A 68 -6.32 -6.33 5.80
N CYS A 69 -6.15 -5.81 4.57
CA CYS A 69 -5.79 -4.42 4.35
C CYS A 69 -6.89 -3.45 4.84
N ALA A 70 -8.17 -3.78 4.63
CA ALA A 70 -9.28 -2.97 5.13
C ALA A 70 -9.35 -2.96 6.66
N GLU A 71 -9.20 -4.13 7.30
CA GLU A 71 -9.13 -4.24 8.77
C GLU A 71 -7.94 -3.45 9.34
N PHE A 72 -6.79 -3.50 8.66
CA PHE A 72 -5.59 -2.76 9.03
C PHE A 72 -5.81 -1.25 8.97
N GLN A 73 -6.34 -0.75 7.85
CA GLN A 73 -6.63 0.68 7.68
C GLN A 73 -7.66 1.16 8.71
N ALA A 74 -8.72 0.37 8.96
CA ALA A 74 -9.73 0.70 9.97
C ALA A 74 -9.13 0.80 11.38
N ALA A 75 -8.33 -0.20 11.79
CA ALA A 75 -7.66 -0.19 13.09
C ALA A 75 -6.68 0.98 13.22
N SER A 76 -5.89 1.23 12.19
CA SER A 76 -4.92 2.32 12.14
C SER A 76 -5.57 3.70 12.26
N LEU A 77 -6.66 3.94 11.55
CA LEU A 77 -7.40 5.22 11.59
C LEU A 77 -8.24 5.40 12.86
N ALA A 78 -8.65 4.30 13.50
CA ALA A 78 -9.35 4.34 14.80
C ALA A 78 -8.40 4.59 15.99
N GLY A 79 -7.08 4.61 15.78
CA GLY A 79 -6.09 4.71 16.84
C GLY A 79 -5.92 3.42 17.65
N ASP A 80 -6.44 2.29 17.16
CA ASP A 80 -6.22 0.97 17.75
C ASP A 80 -4.82 0.46 17.37
N GLY A 81 -3.81 1.01 18.05
CA GLY A 81 -2.41 0.75 17.78
C GLY A 81 -2.05 -0.73 17.88
N ALA A 82 -2.56 -1.44 18.89
CA ALA A 82 -2.26 -2.86 19.10
C ALA A 82 -2.75 -3.71 17.92
N ARG A 83 -4.02 -3.54 17.51
CA ARG A 83 -4.56 -4.26 16.36
C ARG A 83 -3.89 -3.87 15.05
N ALA A 84 -3.62 -2.57 14.86
CA ALA A 84 -2.95 -2.08 13.66
C ALA A 84 -1.53 -2.66 13.50
N HIS A 85 -0.76 -2.75 14.59
CA HIS A 85 0.58 -3.36 14.57
C HIS A 85 0.52 -4.85 14.24
N ALA A 86 -0.36 -5.62 14.90
CA ALA A 86 -0.51 -7.05 14.64
C ALA A 86 -0.91 -7.33 13.18
N LEU A 87 -1.82 -6.54 12.61
CA LEU A 87 -2.20 -6.66 11.19
C LEU A 87 -1.05 -6.24 10.25
N ASN A 88 -0.31 -5.19 10.60
CA ASN A 88 0.86 -4.77 9.84
C ASN A 88 1.94 -5.86 9.83
N GLU A 89 2.30 -6.46 10.97
CA GLU A 89 3.29 -7.55 11.05
C GLU A 89 2.87 -8.79 10.26
N ARG A 90 1.57 -9.08 10.19
CA ARG A 90 1.03 -10.13 9.33
C ARG A 90 1.14 -9.81 7.85
N LEU A 91 0.95 -8.55 7.45
CA LEU A 91 0.97 -8.12 6.05
C LEU A 91 2.36 -7.71 5.54
N PHE A 92 3.28 -7.34 6.42
CA PHE A 92 4.55 -6.71 6.06
C PHE A 92 5.44 -7.57 5.15
N PRO A 93 5.60 -8.90 5.37
CA PRO A 93 6.33 -9.73 4.43
C PRO A 93 5.73 -9.72 3.02
N LEU A 94 4.41 -9.62 2.92
CA LEU A 94 3.70 -9.53 1.64
C LEU A 94 3.92 -8.16 0.98
N HIS A 95 3.88 -7.07 1.75
CA HIS A 95 4.25 -5.74 1.25
C HIS A 95 5.64 -5.76 0.62
N GLN A 96 6.63 -6.34 1.31
CA GLN A 96 8.00 -6.44 0.78
C GLN A 96 8.08 -7.35 -0.45
N ALA A 97 7.51 -8.55 -0.38
CA ALA A 97 7.57 -9.53 -1.46
C ALA A 97 7.00 -9.00 -2.79
N LEU A 98 5.91 -8.22 -2.72
CA LEU A 98 5.24 -7.67 -3.90
C LEU A 98 6.05 -6.60 -4.66
N PHE A 99 7.17 -6.15 -4.10
CA PHE A 99 8.09 -5.18 -4.72
C PHE A 99 9.52 -5.72 -4.85
N THR A 100 9.72 -7.04 -4.71
CA THR A 100 11.00 -7.71 -4.99
C THR A 100 11.38 -7.75 -6.47
N ASP A 101 10.43 -7.39 -7.35
CA ASP A 101 10.59 -7.29 -8.79
C ASP A 101 9.69 -6.16 -9.34
N ALA A 102 9.77 -5.89 -10.64
CA ALA A 102 9.02 -4.81 -11.28
C ALA A 102 7.49 -4.98 -11.13
N SER A 103 6.85 -4.06 -10.41
CA SER A 103 5.39 -3.99 -10.33
C SER A 103 4.78 -3.77 -11.72
N PRO A 104 3.70 -4.49 -12.09
CA PRO A 104 2.82 -5.31 -11.24
C PRO A 104 3.10 -6.82 -11.32
N ALA A 105 4.26 -7.27 -11.80
CA ALA A 105 4.47 -8.70 -12.03
C ALA A 105 4.33 -9.58 -10.76
N PRO A 106 4.90 -9.19 -9.59
CA PRO A 106 4.73 -9.98 -8.36
C PRO A 106 3.27 -10.03 -7.86
N ILE A 107 2.52 -8.91 -7.93
CA ILE A 107 1.11 -8.90 -7.51
C ILE A 107 0.22 -9.69 -8.46
N LYS A 108 0.49 -9.65 -9.77
CA LYS A 108 -0.23 -10.48 -10.74
C LYS A 108 -0.01 -11.98 -10.47
N TYR A 109 1.21 -12.39 -10.12
CA TYR A 109 1.49 -13.75 -9.66
C TYR A 109 0.74 -14.10 -8.37
N ALA A 110 0.79 -13.23 -7.35
CA ALA A 110 0.08 -13.45 -6.09
C ALA A 110 -1.44 -13.58 -6.28
N MET A 111 -2.05 -12.75 -7.14
CA MET A 111 -3.46 -12.84 -7.48
C MET A 111 -3.79 -14.14 -8.22
N GLN A 112 -2.94 -14.58 -9.15
CA GLN A 112 -3.12 -15.88 -9.82
C GLN A 112 -3.11 -17.03 -8.79
N ARG A 113 -2.19 -16.99 -7.82
CA ARG A 113 -2.06 -17.99 -6.75
C ARG A 113 -3.29 -18.08 -5.84
N VAL A 114 -3.84 -16.94 -5.43
CA VAL A 114 -4.94 -16.87 -4.44
C VAL A 114 -6.32 -16.97 -5.11
N LEU A 115 -6.49 -16.36 -6.30
CA LEU A 115 -7.79 -16.26 -6.96
C LEU A 115 -8.00 -17.33 -8.03
N GLY A 116 -6.94 -17.79 -8.69
CA GLY A 116 -6.98 -18.85 -9.72
C GLY A 116 -7.59 -18.44 -11.07
N TRP A 117 -8.40 -17.38 -11.15
CA TRP A 117 -9.05 -16.91 -12.39
C TRP A 117 -8.39 -15.69 -13.04
N ILE A 118 -7.39 -15.09 -12.39
CA ILE A 118 -6.57 -14.02 -12.97
C ILE A 118 -5.25 -14.61 -13.45
N GLY A 119 -4.93 -14.44 -14.73
CA GLY A 119 -3.63 -14.81 -15.27
C GLY A 119 -2.52 -13.83 -14.84
N GLU A 120 -1.29 -14.31 -14.73
CA GLU A 120 -0.13 -13.53 -14.28
C GLU A 120 0.53 -12.69 -15.39
N GLU A 121 -0.01 -12.69 -16.60
CA GLU A 121 0.64 -12.11 -17.79
C GLU A 121 0.74 -10.59 -17.69
N VAL A 122 1.90 -10.04 -18.01
CA VAL A 122 2.12 -8.59 -18.14
C VAL A 122 2.43 -8.24 -19.59
N ARG A 123 2.28 -6.96 -19.94
CA ARG A 123 2.63 -6.47 -21.28
C ARG A 123 4.03 -5.88 -21.27
N LEU A 124 4.81 -6.17 -22.31
CA LEU A 124 6.12 -5.56 -22.52
C LEU A 124 6.01 -4.01 -22.39
N PRO A 125 7.00 -3.35 -21.77
CA PRO A 125 8.32 -3.87 -21.39
C PRO A 125 8.36 -4.66 -20.07
N LEU A 126 7.24 -4.84 -19.38
CA LEU A 126 7.18 -5.67 -18.17
C LEU A 126 7.29 -7.15 -18.55
N VAL A 127 7.95 -7.91 -17.69
CA VAL A 127 8.12 -9.36 -17.83
C VAL A 127 7.60 -10.07 -16.59
N ALA A 128 7.41 -11.39 -16.70
CA ALA A 128 6.96 -12.21 -15.58
C ALA A 128 7.92 -12.10 -14.39
N ALA A 129 7.38 -12.18 -13.17
CA ALA A 129 8.18 -12.13 -11.95
C ALA A 129 9.24 -13.24 -11.94
N SER A 130 10.46 -12.88 -11.55
CA SER A 130 11.59 -13.81 -11.43
C SER A 130 11.31 -14.96 -10.44
N ALA A 131 12.04 -16.06 -10.58
CA ALA A 131 11.88 -17.22 -9.69
C ALA A 131 12.13 -16.88 -8.21
N SER A 132 13.08 -15.98 -7.93
CA SER A 132 13.34 -15.46 -6.58
C SER A 132 12.17 -14.64 -6.04
N SER A 133 11.58 -13.77 -6.87
CA SER A 133 10.40 -12.98 -6.49
C SER A 133 9.19 -13.86 -6.21
N ARG A 134 8.91 -14.85 -7.08
CA ARG A 134 7.83 -15.82 -6.86
C ARG A 134 8.00 -16.58 -5.54
N LYS A 135 9.21 -17.04 -5.23
CA LYS A 135 9.50 -17.71 -3.95
C LYS A 135 9.25 -16.81 -2.75
N ALA A 136 9.61 -15.53 -2.84
CA ALA A 136 9.33 -14.55 -1.78
C ALA A 136 7.82 -14.30 -1.61
N VAL A 137 7.08 -14.20 -2.71
CA VAL A 137 5.62 -14.06 -2.70
C VAL A 137 4.96 -15.26 -2.05
N ASP A 138 5.37 -16.48 -2.38
CA ASP A 138 4.79 -17.71 -1.82
C ASP A 138 4.92 -17.76 -0.30
N ALA A 139 6.14 -17.56 0.22
CA ALA A 139 6.38 -17.53 1.65
C ALA A 139 5.58 -16.42 2.36
N ALA A 140 5.41 -15.27 1.71
CA ALA A 140 4.64 -14.16 2.27
C ALA A 140 3.13 -14.40 2.25
N LEU A 141 2.59 -15.09 1.23
CA LEU A 141 1.19 -15.51 1.17
C LEU A 141 0.87 -16.53 2.26
N GLU A 142 1.75 -17.51 2.48
CA GLU A 142 1.64 -18.49 3.58
C GLU A 142 1.67 -17.79 4.94
N HIS A 143 2.63 -16.88 5.17
CA HIS A 143 2.71 -16.09 6.41
C HIS A 143 1.45 -15.25 6.65
N ALA A 144 0.88 -14.66 5.60
CA ALA A 144 -0.35 -13.90 5.68
C ALA A 144 -1.60 -14.80 5.86
N GLY A 145 -1.48 -16.13 5.72
CA GLY A 145 -2.59 -17.09 5.78
C GLY A 145 -3.59 -16.92 4.63
N LEU A 146 -3.07 -16.71 3.42
CA LEU A 146 -3.87 -16.51 2.19
C LEU A 146 -3.88 -17.73 1.27
N VAL A 147 -2.96 -18.68 1.48
CA VAL A 147 -2.86 -19.98 0.81
C VAL A 147 -2.60 -21.07 1.83
#